data_AF-A0A4Y2GHS6-F1
#
_entry.id   AF-A0A4Y2GHS6-F1
#
_cell.length_a   1.000
_cell.length_b   1.000
_cell.length_c   1.000
_cell.angle_alpha   90.00
_cell.angle_beta   90.00
_cell.angle_gamma   90.00
#
_symmetry.space_group_name_H-M   'P 1'
#
loop_
_entity.id
_entity.type
_entity.pdbx_description
1 polymer ?
#
loop_
_entity_poly.entity_id
_entity_poly.type
_entity_poly.pdbx_seq_one_letter_code
_entity_poly.pdbx_strand_id
1 'polypeptide(L)'
;MFQDIQVSLLEEIKEAKWLDEETRQKALVKVKKVRSTIAYREEIKDEEKLNGYYRPIQIGEDHFSNVKAALAFKTKEGMKGLEGKRLRLK
;
A
#
# COMPACT_ATOMS: atom_id res chain seq x y z
N MET A 1 -6.75 -6.83 18.49
CA MET A 1 -5.27 -6.80 18.55
C MET A 1 -4.67 -5.55 17.90
N PHE A 2 -4.77 -5.33 16.57
CA PHE A 2 -4.16 -4.14 15.95
C PHE A 2 -4.70 -2.82 16.53
N GLN A 3 -6.02 -2.72 16.65
CA GLN A 3 -6.67 -1.55 17.25
C GLN A 3 -6.24 -1.34 18.71
N ASP A 4 -6.11 -2.43 19.47
CA ASP A 4 -5.66 -2.36 20.88
C ASP A 4 -4.23 -1.81 20.97
N ILE A 5 -3.31 -2.29 20.13
CA ILE A 5 -1.94 -1.76 20.03
C ILE A 5 -1.94 -0.29 19.61
N GLN A 6 -2.82 0.09 18.67
CA GLN A 6 -2.95 1.48 18.24
C GLN A 6 -3.41 2.38 19.38
N VAL A 7 -4.36 1.91 20.21
CA VAL A 7 -4.83 2.63 21.40
C VAL A 7 -3.73 2.76 22.43
N SER A 8 -3.04 1.66 22.78
CA SER A 8 -1.93 1.69 23.75
C SER A 8 -0.80 2.64 23.30
N LEU A 9 -0.44 2.64 22.02
CA LEU A 9 0.56 3.56 21.50
C LEU A 9 0.11 5.04 21.59
N LEU A 10 -1.18 5.32 21.38
CA LEU A 10 -1.71 6.68 21.57
C LEU A 10 -1.61 7.13 23.02
N GLU A 11 -1.79 6.22 23.97
CA GLU A 11 -1.64 6.49 25.41
C GLU A 11 -0.17 6.76 25.77
N GLU A 12 0.76 5.92 25.31
CA GLU A 12 2.19 6.13 25.53
C GLU A 12 2.71 7.47 24.99
N ILE A 13 2.25 7.87 23.79
CA ILE A 13 2.65 9.15 23.18
C ILE A 13 2.11 10.35 23.98
N LYS A 14 0.92 10.23 24.59
CA LYS A 14 0.35 11.30 25.42
C LYS A 14 1.17 11.53 26.69
N GLU A 15 1.65 10.45 27.31
CA GLU A 15 2.39 10.50 28.58
C GLU A 15 3.91 10.73 28.41
N ALA A 16 4.41 10.71 27.17
CA ALA A 16 5.83 10.86 26.86
C ALA A 16 6.34 12.28 27.18
N LYS A 17 7.09 12.39 28.29
CA LYS A 17 7.69 13.66 28.77
C LYS A 17 8.84 14.17 27.91
N TRP A 18 9.46 13.32 27.09
CA TRP A 18 10.58 13.68 26.22
C TRP A 18 10.14 14.29 24.88
N LEU A 19 8.85 14.22 24.55
CA LEU A 19 8.27 14.84 23.36
C LEU A 19 7.78 16.24 23.67
N ASP A 20 8.23 17.21 22.87
CA ASP A 20 7.62 18.53 22.82
C ASP A 20 6.17 18.45 22.28
N GLU A 21 5.38 19.47 22.57
CA GLU A 21 3.95 19.46 22.27
C GLU A 21 3.66 19.44 20.76
N GLU A 22 4.47 20.12 19.94
CA GLU A 22 4.27 20.13 18.49
C GLU A 22 4.50 18.74 17.90
N THR A 23 5.60 18.09 18.29
CA THR A 23 5.93 16.73 17.85
C THR A 23 4.90 15.72 18.36
N ARG A 24 4.43 15.87 19.59
CA ARG A 24 3.38 15.02 20.18
C ARG A 24 2.10 15.05 19.35
N GLN A 25 1.60 16.24 19.02
CA GLN A 25 0.38 16.37 18.22
C GLN A 25 0.54 15.75 16.82
N LYS A 26 1.69 15.96 16.16
CA LYS A 26 2.00 15.32 14.87
C LYS A 26 2.05 13.79 14.98
N ALA A 27 2.64 13.26 16.04
CA ALA A 27 2.73 11.83 16.30
C ALA A 27 1.33 11.21 16.51
N LEU A 28 0.47 11.84 17.32
CA LEU A 28 -0.91 11.40 17.54
C LEU A 28 -1.72 11.38 16.23
N VAL A 29 -1.60 12.42 15.41
CA VAL A 29 -2.26 12.49 14.10
C VAL A 29 -1.78 11.37 13.18
N LYS A 30 -0.46 11.07 13.19
CA LYS A 30 0.11 9.98 12.39
C LYS A 30 -0.46 8.63 12.80
N VAL A 31 -0.46 8.33 14.10
CA VAL A 31 -0.97 7.05 14.64
C VAL A 31 -2.46 6.88 14.32
N LYS A 32 -3.28 7.93 14.46
CA LYS A 32 -4.70 7.90 14.09
C LYS A 32 -4.95 7.65 12.59
N LYS A 33 -4.01 8.05 11.72
CA LYS A 33 -4.12 7.88 10.27
C LYS A 33 -3.56 6.56 9.75
N VAL A 34 -2.93 5.74 10.59
CA VAL A 34 -2.44 4.43 10.18
C VAL A 34 -3.63 3.56 9.75
N ARG A 35 -3.51 2.96 8.57
CA ARG A 35 -4.48 1.99 8.04
C ARG A 35 -3.87 0.60 8.15
N SER A 36 -4.66 -0.37 8.59
CA SER A 36 -4.26 -1.78 8.58
C SER A 36 -4.80 -2.47 7.33
N THR A 37 -4.00 -3.35 6.75
CA THR A 37 -4.43 -4.34 5.76
C THR A 37 -4.05 -5.70 6.34
N ILE A 38 -5.03 -6.53 6.66
CA ILE A 38 -4.82 -7.82 7.30
C ILE A 38 -4.86 -8.91 6.24
N ALA A 39 -3.83 -9.74 6.21
CA ALA A 39 -3.59 -10.78 5.21
C ALA A 39 -3.38 -10.24 3.79
N TYR A 40 -4.45 -9.85 3.10
CA TYR A 40 -4.40 -9.40 1.71
C TYR A 40 -5.44 -8.32 1.44
N ARG A 41 -5.34 -7.70 0.26
CA ARG A 41 -6.24 -6.62 -0.16
C ARG A 41 -7.57 -7.20 -0.63
N GLU A 42 -8.69 -6.53 -0.38
CA GLU A 42 -10.00 -7.03 -0.81
C GLU A 42 -10.12 -7.05 -2.34
N GLU A 43 -9.41 -6.13 -3.00
CA GLU A 43 -9.35 -5.95 -4.44
C GLU A 43 -8.79 -7.18 -5.19
N ILE A 44 -8.03 -8.05 -4.52
CA ILE A 44 -7.57 -9.30 -5.14
C ILE A 44 -8.62 -10.43 -5.07
N LYS A 45 -9.70 -10.28 -4.28
CA LYS A 45 -10.85 -11.18 -4.31
C LYS A 45 -11.79 -10.90 -5.48
N ASP A 46 -11.71 -9.69 -6.03
CA ASP A 46 -12.49 -9.25 -7.18
C ASP A 46 -11.79 -9.69 -8.47
N GLU A 47 -12.28 -10.78 -9.05
CA GLU A 47 -11.70 -11.39 -10.24
C GLU A 47 -11.68 -10.43 -11.44
N GLU A 48 -12.73 -9.62 -11.63
CA GLU A 48 -12.78 -8.67 -12.74
C GLU A 48 -11.71 -7.58 -12.60
N LYS A 49 -11.54 -7.04 -11.38
CA LYS A 49 -10.47 -6.06 -11.11
C LYS A 49 -9.09 -6.66 -11.27
N LEU A 50 -8.88 -7.88 -10.76
CA LEU A 50 -7.59 -8.55 -10.82
C LEU A 50 -7.20 -8.87 -12.26
N ASN A 51 -8.11 -9.48 -13.02
CA ASN A 51 -7.89 -9.80 -14.44
C ASN A 51 -7.76 -8.52 -15.27
N GLY A 52 -8.53 -7.48 -14.98
CA GLY A 52 -8.41 -6.17 -15.63
C GLY A 52 -7.03 -5.53 -15.45
N TYR A 53 -6.46 -5.61 -14.25
CA TYR A 53 -5.13 -5.07 -13.95
C TYR A 53 -4.02 -5.78 -14.72
N TYR A 54 -4.07 -7.12 -14.81
CA TYR A 54 -3.04 -7.92 -15.48
C TYR A 54 -3.29 -8.17 -16.98
N ARG A 55 -4.46 -7.80 -17.52
CA ARG A 55 -4.83 -7.95 -18.94
C ARG A 55 -3.74 -7.55 -19.95
N PRO A 56 -2.94 -6.49 -19.75
CA PRO A 56 -1.91 -6.10 -20.71
C PRO A 56 -0.69 -7.05 -20.77
N ILE A 57 -0.54 -7.96 -19.81
CA ILE A 57 0.58 -8.91 -19.76
C ILE A 57 0.16 -10.19 -20.46
N GLN A 58 0.90 -10.59 -21.49
CA GLN A 58 0.77 -11.90 -22.12
C GLN A 58 1.95 -12.77 -21.70
N ILE A 59 1.65 -13.97 -21.20
CA ILE A 59 2.64 -14.96 -20.77
C ILE A 59 2.56 -16.15 -21.72
N GLY A 60 3.70 -16.53 -22.30
CA GLY A 60 3.85 -17.70 -23.18
C GLY A 60 4.87 -18.68 -22.63
N GLU A 61 5.40 -19.56 -23.50
CA GLU A 61 6.36 -20.59 -23.08
C GLU A 61 7.79 -20.06 -22.87
N ASP A 62 8.18 -18.99 -23.59
CA ASP A 62 9.52 -18.41 -23.47
C ASP A 62 9.68 -17.56 -22.19
N HIS A 63 10.48 -18.07 -21.26
CA HIS A 63 10.74 -17.43 -19.99
C HIS A 63 11.33 -16.02 -20.15
N PHE A 64 12.27 -15.82 -21.07
CA PHE A 64 12.93 -14.52 -21.23
C PHE A 64 11.96 -13.45 -21.71
N SER A 65 11.10 -13.78 -22.67
CA SER A 65 10.05 -12.88 -23.16
C SER A 65 9.02 -12.55 -22.07
N ASN A 66 8.64 -13.53 -21.25
CA ASN A 66 7.74 -13.30 -20.11
C ASN A 66 8.32 -12.29 -19.11
N VAL A 67 9.61 -12.43 -18.78
CA VAL A 67 10.30 -11.50 -17.86
C VAL A 67 10.35 -10.09 -18.46
N LYS A 68 10.66 -9.95 -19.75
CA LYS A 68 10.63 -8.66 -20.45
C LYS A 68 9.24 -8.01 -20.39
N ALA A 69 8.19 -8.78 -20.66
CA ALA A 69 6.80 -8.29 -20.63
C ALA A 69 6.40 -7.82 -19.22
N ALA A 70 6.72 -8.61 -18.18
CA ALA A 70 6.47 -8.25 -16.79
C ALA A 70 7.24 -6.99 -16.36
N LEU A 71 8.50 -6.85 -16.79
CA LEU A 71 9.33 -5.68 -16.49
C LEU A 71 8.78 -4.41 -17.16
N ALA A 72 8.38 -4.50 -18.42
CA ALA A 72 7.77 -3.39 -19.15
C ALA A 72 6.47 -2.94 -18.49
N PHE A 73 5.62 -3.89 -18.10
CA PHE A 73 4.39 -3.62 -17.34
C PHE A 73 4.69 -2.91 -16.02
N LYS A 74 5.59 -3.46 -15.20
CA LYS A 74 5.97 -2.88 -13.90
C LYS A 74 6.46 -1.45 -14.04
N THR A 75 7.30 -1.19 -15.05
CA THR A 75 7.83 0.14 -15.34
C THR A 75 6.72 1.11 -15.72
N LYS A 76 5.82 0.70 -16.63
CA LYS A 76 4.68 1.51 -17.07
C LYS A 76 3.72 1.84 -15.91
N GLU A 77 3.35 0.86 -15.09
CA GLU A 77 2.49 1.11 -13.92
C GLU A 77 3.17 1.99 -12.87
N GLY A 78 4.50 1.88 -12.72
CA GLY A 78 5.30 2.79 -11.91
C GLY A 78 5.21 4.23 -12.41
N MET A 79 5.36 4.43 -13.73
CA MET A 79 5.31 5.73 -14.39
C MET A 79 3.93 6.40 -14.31
N LYS A 80 2.82 5.64 -14.27
CA LYS A 80 1.48 6.22 -14.03
C LYS A 80 1.36 6.94 -12.68
N GLY A 81 2.21 6.61 -11.71
CA GLY A 81 2.37 7.39 -10.48
C GLY A 81 2.79 8.83 -10.72
N LEU A 82 3.53 9.03 -11.81
CA LEU A 82 3.96 10.29 -12.44
C LEU A 82 2.83 11.30 -12.61
N GLU A 83 1.78 10.78 -13.24
CA GLU A 83 0.68 11.54 -13.81
C GLU A 83 -0.52 11.65 -12.85
N GLY A 84 -0.38 11.20 -11.60
CA GLY A 84 -1.49 11.10 -10.64
C GLY A 84 -2.53 10.00 -10.99
N LYS A 85 -2.37 9.30 -12.11
CA LYS A 85 -3.26 8.24 -12.61
C LYS A 85 -2.84 6.83 -12.18
N ARG A 86 -2.19 6.71 -11.02
CA ARG A 86 -1.65 5.41 -10.58
C ARG A 86 -2.77 4.40 -10.37
N LEU A 87 -2.94 3.50 -11.33
CA LEU A 87 -3.69 2.26 -11.16
C LEU A 87 -2.82 1.36 -10.27
N ARG A 88 -3.06 1.46 -8.96
CA ARG A 88 -2.75 0.35 -8.06
C ARG A 88 -4.04 -0.44 -7.94
N LEU A 89 -3.96 -1.77 -7.87
CA LEU A 89 -4.91 -2.52 -7.07
C LEU A 89 -4.80 -1.89 -5.67
N LYS A 90 -5.71 -0.93 -5.37
CA LYS A 90 -5.64 -0.13 -4.15
C LYS A 90 -5.87 -1.00 -2.93
#